data_AF-A0A6B3MGI0-F1
#
_entry.id   AF-A0A6B3MGI0-F1
#
_cell.length_a   1.000
_cell.length_b   1.000
_cell.length_c   1.000
_cell.angle_alpha   90.00
_cell.angle_beta   90.00
_cell.angle_gamma   90.00
#
_symmetry.space_group_name_H-M   'P 1'
#
loop_
_entity.id
_entity.type
_entity.pdbx_description
1 polymer ?
#
loop_
_entity_poly.entity_id
_entity_poly.type
_entity_poly.pdbx_seq_one_letter_code
_entity_poly.pdbx_strand_id
1 'polypeptide(L)'
;MSGVKGQKNPSKHKRLNRYSAGTVQPIRDPQTIAFRPLRGLSERIQADISSRGITKQAWCDEAVNLMLNQDHNLLSPLVLDAINLAIVQKEAAVAREKKQKHSDQALIEKWTKEVEQLKSILVSVS
;
A
#
# COMPACT_ATOMS: atom_id res chain seq x y z
N MET A 1 -53.55 9.64 -31.93
CA MET A 1 -52.43 9.35 -31.00
C MET A 1 -51.61 8.22 -31.61
N SER A 2 -50.57 8.57 -32.36
CA SER A 2 -49.75 7.64 -33.14
C SER A 2 -48.28 8.06 -33.01
N GLY A 3 -47.41 7.11 -32.67
CA GLY A 3 -46.03 7.36 -32.29
C GLY A 3 -45.09 7.71 -33.43
N VAL A 4 -43.98 8.36 -33.08
CA VAL A 4 -42.75 8.34 -33.86
C VAL A 4 -41.65 7.79 -32.95
N LYS A 5 -41.60 6.45 -32.87
CA LYS A 5 -40.40 5.70 -32.49
C LYS A 5 -39.42 5.84 -33.66
N GLY A 6 -38.26 6.46 -33.43
CA GLY A 6 -37.14 6.31 -34.37
C GLY A 6 -36.42 7.59 -34.76
N GLN A 7 -35.95 8.38 -33.79
CA GLN A 7 -34.68 9.08 -34.04
C GLN A 7 -33.55 8.08 -33.79
N LYS A 8 -33.00 7.54 -34.89
CA LYS A 8 -31.72 6.83 -34.88
C LYS A 8 -30.67 7.82 -34.42
N ASN A 9 -30.19 7.64 -33.20
CA ASN A 9 -29.04 8.37 -32.69
C ASN A 9 -27.87 8.15 -33.69
N PRO A 10 -27.32 9.19 -34.34
CA PRO A 10 -26.20 9.01 -35.25
C PRO A 10 -24.95 8.87 -34.39
N SER A 11 -24.78 7.71 -33.76
CA SER A 11 -23.50 7.27 -33.23
C SER A 11 -22.55 7.12 -34.42
N LYS A 12 -21.93 8.24 -34.81
CA LYS A 12 -20.96 8.43 -35.89
C LYS A 12 -19.60 7.76 -35.61
N HIS A 13 -19.60 6.74 -34.77
CA HIS A 13 -18.47 5.85 -34.57
C HIS A 13 -18.96 4.45 -34.85
N LYS A 14 -18.52 3.86 -35.96
CA LYS A 14 -18.43 2.41 -36.09
C LYS A 14 -17.55 1.96 -34.92
N ARG A 15 -18.17 1.61 -33.79
CA ARG A 15 -17.51 0.78 -32.79
C ARG A 15 -17.30 -0.54 -33.49
N LEU A 16 -16.11 -0.71 -34.07
CA LEU A 16 -15.65 -2.02 -34.48
C LEU A 16 -15.78 -2.88 -33.23
N ASN A 17 -16.72 -3.82 -33.26
CA ASN A 17 -16.81 -4.89 -32.28
C ASN A 17 -15.50 -5.67 -32.38
N ARG A 18 -14.47 -5.23 -31.66
CA ARG A 18 -13.15 -5.88 -31.57
C ARG A 18 -13.20 -7.18 -30.77
N TYR A 19 -14.39 -7.62 -30.36
CA TYR A 19 -14.64 -8.88 -29.66
C TYR A 19 -14.96 -10.03 -30.63
N SER A 20 -14.50 -9.96 -31.88
CA SER A 20 -14.46 -11.14 -32.75
C SER A 20 -13.34 -12.06 -32.28
N ALA A 21 -13.74 -13.14 -31.59
CA ALA A 21 -13.01 -14.39 -31.35
C ALA A 21 -11.54 -14.42 -31.81
N GLY A 22 -10.67 -13.91 -30.96
CA GLY A 22 -9.23 -13.97 -31.10
C GLY A 22 -8.64 -13.47 -29.80
N THR A 23 -7.78 -14.25 -29.16
CA THR A 23 -7.06 -13.86 -27.96
C THR A 23 -6.30 -12.58 -28.25
N VAL A 24 -6.87 -11.45 -27.83
CA VAL A 24 -6.18 -10.16 -27.84
C VAL A 24 -5.03 -10.33 -26.85
N GLN A 25 -3.84 -10.59 -27.37
CA GLN A 25 -2.65 -10.55 -26.53
C GLN A 25 -2.62 -9.17 -25.89
N PRO A 26 -2.54 -9.07 -24.56
CA PRO A 26 -2.38 -7.80 -23.91
C PRO A 26 -1.09 -7.18 -24.46
N ILE A 27 -1.22 -6.07 -25.20
CA ILE A 27 -0.06 -5.33 -25.77
C ILE A 27 0.87 -4.83 -24.66
N ARG A 28 0.39 -4.80 -23.41
CA ARG A 28 1.14 -4.34 -22.25
C ARG A 28 1.54 -5.52 -21.38
N ASP A 29 2.82 -5.58 -21.06
CA ASP A 29 3.32 -6.50 -20.05
C ASP A 29 2.53 -6.32 -18.74
N PRO A 30 2.07 -7.41 -18.12
CA PRO A 30 1.28 -7.37 -16.89
C PRO A 30 1.99 -6.73 -15.70
N GLN A 31 3.29 -6.44 -15.83
CA GLN A 31 4.12 -5.76 -14.83
C GLN A 31 4.12 -4.22 -14.95
N THR A 32 3.55 -3.64 -16.03
CA THR A 32 3.50 -2.17 -16.18
C THR A 32 2.32 -1.55 -15.43
N ILE A 33 2.59 -1.06 -14.22
CA ILE A 33 1.62 -0.28 -13.43
C ILE A 33 1.55 1.15 -14.00
N ALA A 34 0.34 1.59 -14.33
CA ALA A 34 0.13 2.95 -14.84
C ALA A 34 0.13 3.98 -13.68
N PHE A 35 1.28 4.61 -13.42
CA PHE A 35 1.37 5.70 -12.46
C PHE A 35 0.60 6.95 -12.94
N ARG A 36 -0.44 7.34 -12.21
CA ARG A 36 -1.23 8.55 -12.43
C ARG A 36 -1.09 9.50 -11.23
N PRO A 37 -0.28 10.57 -11.34
CA PRO A 37 -0.15 11.54 -10.26
C PRO A 37 -1.45 12.32 -10.04
N LEU A 38 -1.63 12.84 -8.81
CA LEU A 38 -2.75 13.71 -8.45
C LEU A 38 -2.78 14.98 -9.32
N ARG A 39 -3.99 15.50 -9.54
CA ARG A 39 -4.22 16.73 -10.33
C ARG A 39 -3.49 17.89 -9.65
N GLY A 40 -2.55 18.52 -10.36
CA GLY A 40 -1.70 19.63 -9.85
C GLY A 40 -0.24 19.25 -9.59
N LEU A 41 0.09 17.97 -9.44
CA LEU A 41 1.48 17.51 -9.31
C LEU A 41 2.11 17.15 -10.65
N SER A 42 1.30 16.87 -11.67
CA SER A 42 1.77 16.47 -13.00
C SER A 42 2.72 17.49 -13.65
N GLU A 43 2.42 18.78 -13.53
CA GLU A 43 3.25 19.84 -14.13
C GLU A 43 4.62 19.95 -13.45
N ARG A 44 4.65 19.82 -12.11
CA ARG A 44 5.89 19.83 -11.34
C ARG A 44 6.76 18.62 -11.64
N ILE A 45 6.14 17.43 -11.72
CA ILE A 45 6.84 16.19 -12.08
C ILE A 45 7.40 16.31 -13.50
N GLN A 46 6.62 16.83 -14.44
CA GLN A 46 7.08 17.02 -15.82
C GLN A 46 8.24 18.02 -15.90
N ALA A 47 8.18 19.12 -15.16
CA ALA A 47 9.26 20.10 -15.09
C ALA A 47 10.55 19.48 -14.50
N ASP A 48 10.42 18.65 -13.47
CA ASP A 48 11.55 17.95 -12.83
C ASP A 48 12.16 16.86 -13.74
N ILE A 49 11.34 16.12 -14.48
CA ILE A 49 11.79 15.16 -15.50
C ILE A 49 12.56 15.90 -16.60
N SER A 50 12.02 17.03 -17.08
CA SER A 50 12.65 17.83 -18.13
C SER A 50 13.94 18.50 -17.68
N SER A 51 14.02 18.98 -16.43
CA SER A 51 15.24 19.62 -15.90
C SER A 51 16.36 18.61 -15.68
N ARG A 52 16.04 17.37 -15.31
CA ARG A 52 17.01 16.29 -15.08
C ARG A 52 17.35 15.49 -16.34
N GLY A 53 16.58 15.66 -17.42
CA GLY A 53 16.79 14.95 -18.67
C GLY A 53 16.57 13.43 -18.57
N ILE A 54 15.80 12.98 -17.58
CA ILE A 54 15.53 11.55 -17.36
C ILE A 54 14.21 11.12 -18.01
N THR A 55 13.99 9.82 -18.13
CA THR A 55 12.70 9.30 -18.60
C THR A 55 11.69 9.29 -17.45
N LYS A 56 10.40 9.35 -17.78
CA LYS A 56 9.32 9.22 -16.78
C LYS A 56 9.43 7.92 -15.98
N GLN A 57 9.88 6.84 -16.62
CA GLN A 57 10.06 5.55 -15.96
C GLN A 57 11.17 5.62 -14.91
N ALA A 58 12.35 6.14 -15.28
CA ALA A 58 13.46 6.32 -14.34
C ALA A 58 13.09 7.24 -13.17
N TRP A 59 12.34 8.31 -13.41
CA TRP A 59 11.82 9.18 -12.34
C TRP A 59 10.90 8.43 -11.39
N CYS A 60 10.02 7.55 -11.90
CA CYS A 60 9.14 6.73 -11.06
C CYS A 60 9.94 5.70 -10.25
N ASP A 61 10.92 5.05 -10.86
CA ASP A 61 11.78 4.07 -10.20
C ASP A 61 12.62 4.74 -9.09
N GLU A 62 13.14 5.94 -9.31
CA GLU A 62 13.81 6.76 -8.30
C GLU A 62 12.86 7.15 -7.17
N ALA A 63 11.63 7.60 -7.48
CA ALA A 63 10.66 7.98 -6.46
C ALA A 63 10.25 6.79 -5.59
N VAL A 64 10.06 5.61 -6.19
CA VAL A 64 9.77 4.36 -5.47
C VAL A 64 10.98 3.92 -4.65
N ASN A 65 12.19 3.97 -5.21
CA ASN A 65 13.41 3.65 -4.48
C ASN A 65 13.64 4.62 -3.33
N LEU A 66 13.36 5.91 -3.47
CA LEU A 66 13.42 6.86 -2.35
C LEU A 66 12.39 6.54 -1.29
N MET A 67 11.17 6.11 -1.65
CA MET A 67 10.15 5.70 -0.68
C MET A 67 10.53 4.40 0.06
N LEU A 68 11.16 3.46 -0.63
CA LEU A 68 11.57 2.17 -0.06
C LEU A 68 12.91 2.24 0.69
N ASN A 69 13.82 3.11 0.24
CA ASN A 69 15.13 3.36 0.84
C ASN A 69 15.10 4.47 1.89
N GLN A 70 13.99 5.20 2.05
CA GLN A 70 13.67 5.92 3.28
C GLN A 70 13.34 4.90 4.38
N ASP A 71 14.41 4.25 4.83
CA ASP A 71 14.68 3.83 6.19
C ASP A 71 13.57 3.10 6.95
N HIS A 72 13.69 1.78 6.87
CA HIS A 72 13.54 0.85 7.99
C HIS A 72 14.39 1.18 9.25
N ASN A 73 15.11 2.31 9.31
CA ASN A 73 15.97 2.73 10.42
C ASN A 73 15.44 3.89 11.27
N LEU A 74 14.25 4.40 10.96
CA LEU A 74 13.50 5.23 11.90
C LEU A 74 12.14 4.58 12.00
N LEU A 75 11.91 3.74 13.02
CA LEU A 75 10.54 3.40 13.39
C LEU A 75 9.83 4.75 13.54
N SER A 76 8.92 5.04 12.60
CA SER A 76 8.10 6.26 12.65
C SER A 76 7.55 6.38 14.07
N PRO A 77 7.43 7.58 14.66
CA PRO A 77 6.91 7.76 16.01
C PRO A 77 5.60 6.98 16.25
N LEU A 78 4.78 6.85 15.21
CA LEU A 78 3.56 6.03 15.22
C LEU A 78 3.80 4.53 15.40
N VAL A 79 4.88 4.00 14.84
CA VAL A 79 5.26 2.58 14.99
C VAL A 79 5.86 2.33 16.38
N LEU A 80 6.64 3.26 16.92
CA LEU A 80 7.11 3.20 18.31
C LEU A 80 5.92 3.24 19.30
N ASP A 81 4.95 4.13 19.06
CA ASP A 81 3.72 4.20 19.84
C ASP A 81 2.90 2.90 19.75
N ALA A 82 2.81 2.31 18.55
CA ALA A 82 2.13 1.02 18.35
C ALA A 82 2.84 -0.13 19.09
N ILE A 83 4.17 -0.16 19.08
CA ILE A 83 4.97 -1.15 19.82
C ILE A 83 4.78 -0.97 21.33
N ASN A 84 4.84 0.26 21.84
CA ASN A 84 4.59 0.59 23.25
C ASN A 84 3.19 0.15 23.68
N LEU A 85 2.16 0.45 22.88
CA LEU A 85 0.79 0.05 23.16
C LEU A 85 0.63 -1.48 23.14
N ALA A 86 1.28 -2.18 22.21
CA ALA A 86 1.27 -3.63 22.15
C ALA A 86 1.94 -4.27 23.38
N ILE A 87 3.04 -3.70 23.89
CA ILE A 87 3.68 -4.13 25.14
C ILE A 87 2.72 -3.99 26.32
N VAL A 88 2.12 -2.81 26.50
CA VAL A 88 1.19 -2.54 27.60
C VAL A 88 -0.01 -3.49 27.57
N GLN A 89 -0.58 -3.74 26.39
CA GLN A 89 -1.70 -4.66 26.24
C GLN A 89 -1.31 -6.11 26.57
N LYS A 90 -0.14 -6.57 26.12
CA LYS A 90 0.35 -7.92 26.41
C LYS A 90 0.71 -8.11 27.88
N GLU A 91 1.34 -7.12 28.52
CA GLU A 91 1.61 -7.15 29.96
C GLU A 91 0.31 -7.20 30.78
N ALA A 92 -0.70 -6.42 30.38
CA ALA A 92 -2.02 -6.47 30.99
C ALA A 92 -2.71 -7.84 30.78
N ALA A 93 -2.57 -8.44 29.59
CA ALA A 93 -3.10 -9.77 29.28
C ALA A 93 -2.40 -10.85 30.14
N VAL A 94 -1.08 -10.82 30.26
CA VAL A 94 -0.31 -11.72 31.14
C VAL A 94 -0.74 -11.55 32.60
N ALA A 95 -0.92 -10.32 33.08
CA ALA A 95 -1.36 -10.05 34.45
C ALA A 95 -2.79 -10.54 34.72
N ARG A 96 -3.68 -10.48 33.72
CA ARG A 96 -5.03 -11.06 33.80
C ARG A 96 -4.97 -12.59 33.82
N GLU A 97 -4.16 -13.19 32.95
CA GLU A 97 -4.02 -14.64 32.87
C GLU A 97 -3.46 -15.26 34.14
N LYS A 98 -2.47 -14.61 34.76
CA LYS A 98 -1.91 -15.01 36.07
C LYS A 98 -2.92 -14.97 37.22
N LYS A 99 -4.02 -14.19 37.08
CA LYS A 99 -5.08 -14.09 38.09
C LYS A 99 -6.21 -15.09 37.85
N GLN A 100 -6.21 -15.82 36.73
CA GLN A 100 -7.22 -16.84 36.46
C GLN A 100 -7.02 -18.06 37.35
N LYS A 101 -8.13 -18.75 37.66
CA LYS A 101 -8.14 -19.96 38.49
C LYS A 101 -7.41 -21.16 37.84
N HIS A 102 -7.38 -21.18 36.50
CA HIS A 102 -6.66 -22.15 35.69
C HIS A 102 -5.82 -21.39 34.66
N SER A 103 -4.73 -20.79 35.12
CA SER A 103 -3.82 -20.04 34.25
C SER A 103 -3.11 -20.95 33.26
N ASP A 104 -3.10 -20.58 31.98
CA ASP A 104 -2.28 -21.25 30.98
C ASP A 104 -0.81 -20.79 31.07
N GLN A 105 0.01 -21.62 31.69
CA GLN A 105 1.44 -21.34 31.90
C GLN A 105 2.20 -21.20 30.57
N ALA A 106 1.85 -21.98 29.55
CA ALA A 106 2.51 -21.93 28.25
C ALA A 106 2.18 -20.64 27.50
N LEU A 107 0.94 -20.18 27.63
CA LEU A 107 0.50 -18.88 27.09
C LEU A 107 1.23 -17.71 27.76
N ILE A 108 1.37 -17.75 29.09
CA ILE A 108 2.09 -16.75 29.86
C ILE A 108 3.56 -16.67 29.40
N GLU A 109 4.25 -17.80 29.32
CA GLU A 109 5.65 -17.85 28.88
C GLU A 109 5.85 -17.33 27.45
N LYS A 110 4.92 -17.66 26.55
CA LYS A 110 4.95 -17.16 25.18
C LYS A 110 4.80 -15.65 25.14
N TRP A 111 3.79 -15.10 25.81
CA TRP A 111 3.56 -13.65 25.82
C TRP A 111 4.67 -12.88 26.53
N THR A 112 5.29 -13.44 27.59
CA THR A 112 6.45 -12.80 28.22
C THR A 112 7.65 -12.73 27.28
N LYS A 113 7.95 -13.79 26.52
CA LYS A 113 9.02 -13.78 25.51
C LYS A 113 8.75 -12.76 24.41
N GLU A 114 7.51 -12.67 23.94
CA GLU A 114 7.11 -11.68 22.93
C GLU A 114 7.26 -10.24 23.46
N VAL A 115 6.92 -9.99 24.73
CA VAL A 115 7.14 -8.68 25.36
C VAL A 115 8.63 -8.34 25.45
N GLU A 116 9.48 -9.29 25.83
CA GLU A 116 10.94 -9.10 25.89
C GLU A 116 11.53 -8.78 24.51
N GLN A 117 11.08 -9.47 23.47
CA GLN A 117 11.47 -9.16 22.09
C GLN A 117 11.07 -7.74 21.69
N LEU A 118 9.82 -7.34 21.95
CA LEU A 118 9.34 -5.98 21.65
C LEU A 118 10.12 -4.91 22.44
N LYS A 119 10.49 -5.18 23.69
CA LYS A 119 11.33 -4.29 24.49
C LYS A 119 12.76 -4.19 23.94
N SER A 120 13.34 -5.30 23.48
CA SER A 120 14.68 -5.26 22.85
C SER A 120 14.70 -4.42 21.57
N ILE A 121 13.61 -4.44 20.80
CA ILE A 121 13.45 -3.61 19.60
C ILE A 121 13.45 -2.12 19.99
N LEU A 122 12.69 -1.74 21.01
CA LEU A 122 12.66 -0.35 21.52
C LEU A 122 14.05 0.13 22.00
N VAL A 123 14.78 -0.71 22.74
CA VAL A 123 16.13 -0.39 23.23
C VAL A 123 17.12 -0.28 22.07
N SER A 124 16.98 -1.10 21.02
CA SER A 124 17.86 -1.04 19.85
C SER A 124 17.66 0.18 18.95
N VAL A 125 16.53 0.88 19.12
CA VAL A 125 16.10 2.01 18.28
C VAL A 125 16.23 3.36 19.02
N SER A 126 16.39 3.34 20.35
CA SER A 126 16.61 4.53 21.20
C SER A 126 18.09 4.85 21.33
#